data_AF-A0A957R0Y1-F1
#
_entry.id   AF-A0A957R0Y1-F1
#
_cell.length_a   1.000
_cell.length_b   1.000
_cell.length_c   1.000
_cell.angle_alpha   90.00
_cell.angle_beta   90.00
_cell.angle_gamma   90.00
#
_symmetry.space_group_name_H-M   'P 1'
#
loop_
_entity.id
_entity.type
_entity.pdbx_description
1 polymer ?
#
loop_
_entity_poly.entity_id
_entity_poly.type
_entity_poly.pdbx_seq_one_letter_code
_entity_poly.pdbx_strand_id
1 'polypeptide(L)'
;MANTELNDDQRRILRTLVEHARAGRLDGYFHPMPTERPAEYVVHLKGAPSYRFVGLPNLQFLAQIGLLDAKWDRSGMGQSFVLNEASFAAVEQAAAAVRVTEKAEHDLAAIIHAMTGGQMLLSNSANQHSFAQALNDVEARDRLIDDLCQSLRKEVMAQLPKERQVAYDNSLIRLNTMLKSAFSNPASVQECIRELAFMDGQRVDPQLLPRPWPFLYPILLIFADRLTP
;
A
#
# COMPACT_ATOMS: atom_id res chain seq x y z
N MET A 1 12.35 -13.77 -17.50
CA MET A 1 13.14 -12.92 -16.58
C MET A 1 12.37 -12.89 -15.27
N ALA A 2 13.02 -13.18 -14.14
CA ALA A 2 12.35 -13.22 -12.84
C ALA A 2 11.78 -11.83 -12.52
N ASN A 3 10.51 -11.77 -12.14
CA ASN A 3 9.83 -10.55 -11.73
C ASN A 3 10.34 -10.21 -10.31
N THR A 4 11.54 -9.64 -10.21
CA THR A 4 12.15 -9.33 -8.92
C THR A 4 11.53 -8.05 -8.39
N GLU A 5 10.63 -8.22 -7.41
CA GLU A 5 9.93 -7.10 -6.78
C GLU A 5 10.92 -6.25 -5.96
N LEU A 6 10.99 -4.96 -6.28
CA LEU A 6 11.83 -4.01 -5.55
C LEU A 6 11.17 -3.62 -4.22
N ASN A 7 11.95 -3.58 -3.14
CA ASN A 7 11.45 -3.02 -1.89
C ASN A 7 11.27 -1.49 -1.98
N ASP A 8 10.60 -0.89 -1.00
CA ASP A 8 10.28 0.54 -1.03
C ASP A 8 11.52 1.44 -1.02
N ASP A 9 12.58 1.02 -0.30
CA ASP A 9 13.84 1.76 -0.25
C ASP A 9 14.58 1.74 -1.59
N GLN A 10 14.62 0.59 -2.26
CA GLN A 10 15.21 0.42 -3.59
C GLN A 10 14.44 1.23 -4.64
N ARG A 11 13.10 1.20 -4.59
CA ARG A 11 12.25 2.03 -5.45
C ARG A 11 12.49 3.51 -5.23
N ARG A 12 12.58 3.94 -3.97
CA ARG A 12 12.87 5.33 -3.60
C ARG A 12 14.24 5.77 -4.10
N ILE A 13 15.29 4.99 -3.85
CA ILE A 13 16.65 5.29 -4.32
C ILE A 13 16.68 5.42 -5.84
N LEU A 14 16.14 4.43 -6.57
CA LEU A 14 16.12 4.44 -8.03
C LEU A 14 15.37 5.67 -8.59
N ARG A 15 14.19 5.97 -8.04
CA ARG A 15 13.39 7.12 -8.46
C ARG A 15 14.12 8.44 -8.22
N THR A 16 14.68 8.65 -7.03
CA THR A 16 15.39 9.89 -6.69
C THR A 16 16.64 10.09 -7.56
N LEU A 17 17.39 9.03 -7.84
CA LEU A 17 18.54 9.11 -8.74
C LEU A 17 18.12 9.48 -10.17
N VAL A 18 17.06 8.85 -10.71
CA VAL A 18 16.52 9.18 -12.04
C VAL A 18 16.02 10.62 -12.10
N GLU A 19 15.34 11.12 -11.07
CA GLU A 19 14.90 12.51 -10.99
C GLU A 19 16.09 13.48 -11.03
N HIS A 20 17.16 13.19 -10.29
CA HIS A 20 18.37 14.01 -10.31
C HIS A 20 19.09 13.97 -11.66
N ALA A 21 19.14 12.81 -12.32
CA ALA A 21 19.70 12.70 -13.66
C ALA A 21 18.89 13.47 -14.71
N ARG A 22 17.55 13.37 -14.67
CA ARG A 22 16.66 14.17 -15.54
C ARG A 22 16.81 15.68 -15.32
N ALA A 23 17.11 16.09 -14.10
CA ALA A 23 17.40 17.49 -13.76
C ALA A 23 18.82 17.94 -14.16
N GLY A 24 19.63 17.08 -14.80
CA GLY A 24 21.03 17.37 -15.16
C GLY A 24 21.96 17.54 -13.95
N ARG A 25 21.59 16.96 -12.81
CA ARG A 25 22.34 17.04 -11.54
C ARG A 25 23.22 15.82 -11.31
N LEU A 26 22.97 14.75 -12.04
CA LEU A 26 23.69 13.48 -11.97
C LEU A 26 24.00 13.04 -13.39
N ASP A 27 25.24 13.29 -13.82
CA ASP A 27 25.69 13.00 -15.18
C ASP A 27 26.76 11.90 -15.13
N GLY A 28 26.53 10.79 -15.82
CA GLY A 28 27.49 9.68 -15.91
C GLY A 28 27.66 8.88 -14.62
N TYR A 29 28.86 8.33 -14.42
CA TYR A 29 29.16 7.51 -13.25
C TYR A 29 29.21 8.35 -11.98
N PHE A 30 28.49 7.91 -10.96
CA PHE A 30 28.53 8.46 -9.62
C PHE A 30 29.14 7.45 -8.64
N HIS A 31 29.72 8.00 -7.57
CA HIS A 31 30.40 7.22 -6.57
C HIS A 31 29.77 7.48 -5.18
N PRO A 32 29.13 6.48 -4.55
CA PRO A 32 28.58 6.64 -3.22
C PRO A 32 29.69 6.62 -2.18
N MET A 33 29.83 7.70 -1.43
CA MET A 33 30.84 7.82 -0.37
C MET A 33 30.22 7.56 1.00
N PRO A 34 30.89 6.80 1.89
CA PRO A 34 30.39 6.60 3.24
C PRO A 34 30.39 7.94 4.00
N THR A 35 29.41 8.12 4.90
CA THR A 35 29.39 9.26 5.83
C THR A 35 29.85 8.81 7.22
N GLU A 36 29.89 9.75 8.17
CA GLU A 36 30.20 9.45 9.59
C GLU A 36 29.10 8.59 10.26
N ARG A 37 27.92 8.49 9.65
CA ARG A 37 26.81 7.68 10.17
C ARG A 37 26.91 6.25 9.63
N PRO A 38 26.75 5.23 10.48
CA PRO A 38 26.83 3.83 10.06
C PRO A 38 25.88 3.52 8.90
N ALA A 39 26.41 2.88 7.86
CA ALA A 39 25.67 2.45 6.66
C ALA A 39 24.96 3.57 5.86
N GLU A 40 25.24 4.84 6.15
CA GLU A 40 24.79 5.97 5.34
C GLU A 40 25.84 6.33 4.30
N TYR A 41 25.37 6.60 3.08
CA TYR A 41 26.19 6.95 1.93
C TYR A 41 25.66 8.23 1.30
N VAL A 42 26.56 8.98 0.67
CA VAL A 42 26.25 10.25 0.01
C VAL A 42 26.69 10.21 -1.45
N VAL A 43 25.84 10.76 -2.32
CA VAL A 43 26.14 11.05 -3.72
C VAL A 43 26.15 12.57 -3.90
N HIS A 44 27.25 13.10 -4.41
CA HIS A 44 27.32 14.53 -4.74
C HIS A 44 26.55 14.82 -6.02
N LEU A 45 25.73 15.87 -5.97
CA LEU A 45 24.90 16.33 -7.06
C LEU A 45 25.40 17.68 -7.57
N LYS A 46 25.40 17.87 -8.89
CA LYS A 46 25.80 19.13 -9.52
C LYS A 46 24.75 20.20 -9.23
N GLY A 47 25.17 21.29 -8.58
CA GLY A 47 24.31 22.44 -8.30
C GLY A 47 23.16 22.17 -7.32
N ALA A 48 23.25 21.11 -6.52
CA ALA A 48 22.23 20.74 -5.54
C ALA A 48 22.85 20.14 -4.26
N PRO A 49 22.11 20.13 -3.13
CA PRO A 49 22.52 19.41 -1.93
C PRO A 49 22.79 17.93 -2.26
N SER A 50 23.79 17.35 -1.62
CA SER A 50 24.13 15.95 -1.86
C SER A 50 23.01 15.01 -1.42
N TYR A 51 22.77 13.96 -2.19
CA TYR A 51 21.75 12.97 -1.87
C TYR A 51 22.30 11.93 -0.89
N ARG A 52 21.62 11.72 0.23
CA ARG A 52 21.99 10.75 1.27
C ARG A 52 21.02 9.58 1.27
N PHE A 53 21.53 8.37 1.44
CA PHE A 53 20.73 7.16 1.52
C PHE A 53 21.40 6.12 2.42
N VAL A 54 20.63 5.15 2.90
CA VAL A 54 21.11 4.06 3.77
C VAL A 54 21.18 2.76 2.99
N GLY A 55 22.25 2.02 3.21
CA GLY A 55 22.44 0.68 2.68
C GLY A 55 22.97 0.64 1.26
N LEU A 56 24.31 0.61 1.11
CA LEU A 56 24.98 0.28 -0.15
C LEU A 56 24.48 -1.03 -0.82
N PRO A 57 24.06 -2.08 -0.08
CA PRO A 57 23.48 -3.27 -0.69
C PRO A 57 22.26 -2.99 -1.59
N ASN A 58 21.50 -1.92 -1.34
CA ASN A 58 20.38 -1.55 -2.22
C ASN A 58 20.86 -1.10 -3.60
N LEU A 59 21.94 -0.32 -3.68
CA LEU A 59 22.55 0.06 -4.97
C LEU A 59 23.18 -1.15 -5.67
N GLN A 60 23.86 -2.01 -4.92
CA GLN A 60 24.46 -3.23 -5.48
C GLN A 60 23.41 -4.17 -6.05
N PHE A 61 22.28 -4.31 -5.35
CA PHE A 61 21.14 -5.08 -5.83
C PHE A 61 20.55 -4.49 -7.11
N LEU A 62 20.31 -3.17 -7.14
CA LEU A 62 19.82 -2.48 -8.35
C LEU A 62 20.75 -2.70 -9.55
N ALA A 63 22.07 -2.72 -9.32
CA ALA A 63 23.03 -3.06 -10.37
C ALA A 63 22.98 -4.54 -10.78
N GLN A 64 22.83 -5.46 -9.82
CA GLN A 64 22.75 -6.90 -10.07
C GLN A 64 21.56 -7.28 -10.94
N ILE A 65 20.43 -6.59 -10.77
CA ILE A 65 19.21 -6.81 -11.58
C ILE A 65 19.21 -6.00 -12.88
N GLY A 66 20.30 -5.30 -13.21
CA GLY A 66 20.48 -4.57 -14.47
C GLY A 66 19.80 -3.20 -14.52
N LEU A 67 19.29 -2.68 -13.40
CA LEU A 67 18.72 -1.33 -13.32
C LEU A 67 19.78 -0.25 -13.10
N LEU A 68 21.03 -0.62 -12.89
CA LEU A 68 22.19 0.27 -12.89
C LEU A 68 23.36 -0.48 -13.54
N ASP A 69 24.23 0.24 -14.23
CA ASP A 69 25.52 -0.36 -14.59
C ASP A 69 26.52 -0.04 -13.47
N ALA A 70 27.30 -1.05 -13.07
CA ALA A 70 28.32 -0.89 -12.05
C ALA A 70 29.71 -1.15 -12.61
N LYS A 71 30.67 -0.31 -12.24
CA LYS A 71 32.07 -0.44 -12.61
C LYS A 71 32.93 -0.34 -11.37
N TRP A 72 33.86 -1.28 -11.20
CA TRP A 72 34.88 -1.17 -10.18
C TRP A 72 35.95 -0.18 -10.60
N ASP A 73 36.18 0.84 -9.78
CA ASP A 73 37.29 1.75 -9.97
C ASP A 73 38.57 1.15 -9.37
N ARG A 74 39.62 1.10 -10.19
CA ARG A 74 40.95 0.60 -9.79
C ARG A 74 41.70 1.58 -8.90
N SER A 75 41.20 2.81 -8.75
CA SER A 75 41.79 3.86 -7.92
C SER A 75 41.61 3.67 -6.40
N GLY A 76 40.89 2.62 -5.98
CA GLY A 76 40.60 2.36 -4.56
C GLY A 76 39.37 3.09 -4.02
N MET A 77 38.67 3.88 -4.85
CA MET A 77 37.41 4.49 -4.45
C MET A 77 36.28 3.46 -4.32
N GLY A 78 36.37 2.29 -4.96
CA GLY A 78 35.38 1.22 -4.83
C GLY A 78 34.49 1.13 -6.06
N GLN A 79 33.20 0.86 -5.87
CA GLN A 79 32.26 0.65 -6.97
C GLN A 79 31.59 1.98 -7.37
N SER A 80 31.61 2.29 -8.66
CA SER A 80 30.87 3.39 -9.27
C SER A 80 29.64 2.85 -9.98
N PHE A 81 28.58 3.64 -10.02
CA PHE A 81 27.30 3.26 -10.62
C PHE A 81 26.89 4.30 -11.65
N VAL A 82 26.15 3.90 -12.68
CA VAL A 82 25.53 4.82 -13.64
C VAL A 82 24.12 4.35 -13.96
N LEU A 83 23.22 5.31 -14.17
CA LEU A 83 21.86 5.03 -14.64
C LEU A 83 21.93 4.67 -16.13
N ASN A 84 21.26 3.59 -16.50
CA ASN A 84 21.13 3.13 -17.88
C ASN A 84 19.68 3.29 -18.35
N GLU A 85 19.40 2.96 -19.61
CA GLU A 85 18.04 3.08 -20.17
C GLU A 85 17.00 2.27 -19.37
N ALA A 86 17.40 1.11 -18.82
CA ALA A 86 16.52 0.29 -17.99
C ALA A 86 16.15 0.99 -16.67
N SER A 87 17.04 1.80 -16.08
CA SER A 87 16.71 2.64 -14.91
C SER A 87 15.55 3.59 -15.22
N PHE A 88 15.65 4.31 -16.35
CA PHE A 88 14.64 5.29 -16.76
C PHE A 88 13.33 4.60 -17.13
N ALA A 89 13.40 3.51 -17.89
CA ALA A 89 12.24 2.71 -18.29
C ALA A 89 11.52 2.11 -17.07
N ALA A 90 12.25 1.61 -16.06
CA ALA A 90 11.64 1.07 -14.84
C ALA A 90 10.91 2.13 -14.03
N VAL A 91 11.47 3.35 -13.92
CA VAL A 91 10.79 4.47 -13.24
C VAL A 91 9.60 4.98 -14.05
N GLU A 92 9.67 5.00 -15.37
CA GLU A 92 8.53 5.37 -16.23
C GLU A 92 7.42 4.33 -16.21
N GLN A 93 7.75 3.04 -16.26
CA GLN A 93 6.78 1.96 -16.12
C GLN A 93 6.16 1.95 -14.73
N ALA A 94 6.94 2.20 -13.67
CA ALA A 94 6.40 2.38 -12.34
C ALA A 94 5.51 3.62 -12.25
N ALA A 95 5.89 4.75 -12.86
CA ALA A 95 5.06 5.95 -12.89
C ALA A 95 3.81 5.78 -13.78
N ALA A 96 3.88 5.00 -14.85
CA ALA A 96 2.75 4.65 -15.70
C ALA A 96 1.86 3.61 -15.02
N ALA A 97 2.42 2.66 -14.26
CA ALA A 97 1.68 1.76 -13.39
C ALA A 97 1.02 2.54 -12.26
N VAL A 98 1.67 3.56 -11.68
CA VAL A 98 1.10 4.52 -10.73
C VAL A 98 0.01 5.34 -11.40
N ARG A 99 0.18 5.85 -12.61
CA ARG A 99 -0.91 6.55 -13.34
C ARG A 99 -2.05 5.62 -13.73
N VAL A 100 -1.75 4.36 -14.03
CA VAL A 100 -2.74 3.32 -14.24
C VAL A 100 -3.36 2.94 -12.91
N THR A 101 -2.69 3.00 -11.75
CA THR A 101 -3.24 2.75 -10.39
C THR A 101 -3.72 4.00 -9.66
N GLU A 102 -3.59 5.19 -10.24
CA GLU A 102 -4.25 6.45 -9.83
C GLU A 102 -5.50 6.65 -10.70
N LYS A 103 -5.52 6.12 -11.94
CA LYS A 103 -6.72 6.02 -12.79
C LYS A 103 -7.46 4.69 -12.60
N ALA A 104 -6.77 3.70 -12.06
CA ALA A 104 -7.23 2.44 -11.48
C ALA A 104 -6.89 2.37 -9.99
N GLU A 105 -6.83 3.54 -9.34
CA GLU A 105 -7.67 3.74 -8.18
C GLU A 105 -9.06 3.62 -8.79
N HIS A 106 -9.41 2.35 -8.97
CA HIS A 106 -10.73 1.90 -9.21
C HIS A 106 -11.52 2.72 -8.23
N ASP A 107 -12.38 3.58 -8.75
CA ASP A 107 -13.47 4.12 -8.00
C ASP A 107 -14.13 2.87 -7.39
N LEU A 108 -13.71 2.57 -6.16
CA LEU A 108 -14.05 1.33 -5.50
C LEU A 108 -15.56 1.35 -5.34
N ALA A 109 -16.12 2.56 -5.19
CA ALA A 109 -17.54 2.83 -5.30
C ALA A 109 -18.10 2.51 -6.70
N ALA A 110 -17.44 2.80 -7.83
CA ALA A 110 -17.88 2.36 -9.17
C ALA A 110 -17.82 0.84 -9.38
N ILE A 111 -16.78 0.15 -8.91
CA ILE A 111 -16.69 -1.32 -9.00
C ILE A 111 -17.74 -1.96 -8.10
N ILE A 112 -17.88 -1.47 -6.88
CA ILE A 112 -18.89 -1.94 -5.94
C ILE A 112 -20.29 -1.59 -6.44
N HIS A 113 -20.51 -0.42 -7.04
CA HIS A 113 -21.75 -0.03 -7.70
C HIS A 113 -22.06 -0.93 -8.90
N ALA A 114 -21.05 -1.32 -9.68
CA ALA A 114 -21.22 -2.27 -10.77
C ALA A 114 -21.56 -3.67 -10.26
N MET A 115 -20.92 -4.13 -9.18
CA MET A 115 -21.17 -5.45 -8.57
C MET A 115 -22.49 -5.54 -7.80
N THR A 116 -22.97 -4.44 -7.21
CA THR A 116 -24.23 -4.36 -6.46
C THR A 116 -25.39 -3.83 -7.29
N GLY A 117 -25.19 -3.56 -8.59
CA GLY A 117 -26.22 -3.05 -9.49
C GLY A 117 -26.75 -1.66 -9.13
N GLY A 118 -25.94 -0.83 -8.48
CA GLY A 118 -26.37 0.46 -7.94
C GLY A 118 -27.37 0.36 -6.78
N GLN A 119 -27.67 -0.84 -6.29
CA GLN A 119 -28.51 -1.08 -5.11
C GLN A 119 -27.71 -1.04 -3.81
N MET A 120 -26.57 -0.36 -3.80
CA MET A 120 -25.87 -0.02 -2.56
C MET A 120 -26.59 1.14 -1.87
N LEU A 121 -27.84 0.88 -1.47
CA LEU A 121 -28.39 1.57 -0.33
C LEU A 121 -27.46 1.19 0.82
N LEU A 122 -26.78 2.16 1.42
CA LEU A 122 -26.55 2.12 2.86
C LEU A 122 -27.92 1.83 3.44
N SER A 123 -28.23 0.55 3.65
CA SER A 123 -29.58 0.04 3.89
C SER A 123 -29.99 0.27 5.34
N ASN A 124 -29.75 1.51 5.78
CA ASN A 124 -30.43 2.29 6.78
C ASN A 124 -30.12 3.77 6.48
N SER A 125 -30.99 4.36 5.66
CA SER A 125 -30.98 5.74 5.15
C SER A 125 -31.27 6.80 6.23
N ALA A 126 -30.72 6.62 7.44
CA ALA A 126 -30.65 7.65 8.48
C ALA A 126 -29.27 8.35 8.54
N ASN A 127 -28.24 7.80 7.84
CA ASN A 127 -26.84 8.01 8.24
C ASN A 127 -25.91 8.69 7.21
N GLN A 128 -26.39 9.18 6.07
CA GLN A 128 -25.50 9.94 5.15
C GLN A 128 -25.01 11.27 5.76
N HIS A 129 -25.81 11.93 6.61
CA HIS A 129 -25.34 13.03 7.46
C HIS A 129 -24.57 12.58 8.70
N SER A 130 -24.67 11.30 9.09
CA SER A 130 -23.99 10.77 10.28
C SER A 130 -22.56 10.30 10.00
N PHE A 131 -22.20 9.95 8.75
CA PHE A 131 -20.84 9.44 8.46
C PHE A 131 -19.76 10.53 8.62
N ALA A 132 -19.97 11.71 8.02
CA ALA A 132 -19.04 12.83 8.16
C ALA A 132 -19.00 13.39 9.60
N GLN A 133 -20.12 13.32 10.34
CA GLN A 133 -20.15 13.65 11.76
C GLN A 133 -19.43 12.59 12.62
N ALA A 134 -19.59 11.30 12.29
CA ALA A 134 -18.94 10.19 12.98
C ALA A 134 -17.42 10.17 12.78
N LEU A 135 -16.88 10.67 11.67
CA LEU A 135 -15.42 10.77 11.52
C LEU A 135 -14.81 11.78 12.50
N ASN A 136 -15.55 12.82 12.86
CA ASN A 136 -15.11 13.90 13.76
C ASN A 136 -15.43 13.65 15.25
N ASP A 137 -16.22 12.62 15.57
CA ASP A 137 -16.62 12.26 16.94
C ASP A 137 -16.28 10.79 17.22
N VAL A 138 -15.38 10.56 18.19
CA VAL A 138 -14.89 9.23 18.57
C VAL A 138 -16.01 8.31 19.02
N GLU A 139 -16.99 8.80 19.78
CA GLU A 139 -18.11 7.95 20.24
C GLU A 139 -19.03 7.56 19.09
N ALA A 140 -19.31 8.50 18.19
CA ALA A 140 -20.13 8.25 17.02
C ALA A 140 -19.44 7.29 16.04
N ARG A 141 -18.12 7.40 15.87
CA ARG A 141 -17.29 6.47 15.10
C ARG A 141 -17.34 5.05 15.65
N ASP A 142 -17.16 4.90 16.96
CA ASP A 142 -17.08 3.59 17.59
C ASP A 142 -18.44 2.86 17.52
N ARG A 143 -19.54 3.59 17.68
CA ARG A 143 -20.91 3.05 17.46
C ARG A 143 -21.12 2.62 16.01
N LEU A 144 -20.66 3.42 15.06
CA LEU A 144 -20.76 3.09 13.63
C LEU A 144 -19.95 1.82 13.29
N ILE A 145 -18.74 1.68 13.84
CA ILE A 145 -17.93 0.46 13.69
C ILE A 145 -18.68 -0.76 14.25
N ASP A 146 -19.28 -0.64 15.43
CA ASP A 146 -20.07 -1.73 16.03
C ASP A 146 -21.25 -2.14 15.15
N ASP A 147 -22.04 -1.17 14.68
CA ASP A 147 -23.21 -1.41 13.84
C ASP A 147 -22.84 -2.10 12.52
N LEU A 148 -21.74 -1.66 11.89
CA LEU A 148 -21.20 -2.25 10.67
C LEU A 148 -20.71 -3.69 10.91
N CYS A 149 -19.93 -3.92 11.97
CA CYS A 149 -19.47 -5.26 12.33
C CYS A 149 -20.63 -6.19 12.66
N GLN A 150 -21.64 -5.73 13.41
CA GLN A 150 -22.80 -6.54 13.76
C GLN A 150 -23.67 -6.86 12.54
N SER A 151 -23.83 -5.91 11.62
CA SER A 151 -24.58 -6.10 10.39
C SER A 151 -23.87 -7.07 9.43
N LEU A 152 -22.54 -6.92 9.29
CA LEU A 152 -21.69 -7.85 8.55
C LEU A 152 -21.80 -9.27 9.10
N ARG A 153 -21.76 -9.41 10.42
CA ARG A 153 -21.93 -10.70 11.10
C ARG A 153 -23.29 -11.31 10.76
N LYS A 154 -24.38 -10.56 10.88
CA LYS A 154 -25.74 -11.05 10.59
C LYS A 154 -25.92 -11.48 9.14
N GLU A 155 -25.41 -10.68 8.20
CA GLU A 155 -25.56 -10.95 6.76
C GLU A 155 -24.83 -12.23 6.33
N VAL A 156 -23.61 -12.41 6.83
CA VAL A 156 -22.70 -13.44 6.31
C VAL A 156 -22.72 -14.72 7.13
N MET A 157 -22.87 -14.66 8.46
CA MET A 157 -22.74 -15.86 9.32
C MET A 157 -23.78 -16.94 9.02
N ALA A 158 -25.02 -16.56 8.69
CA ALA A 158 -26.10 -17.51 8.43
C ALA A 158 -25.85 -18.37 7.19
N GLN A 159 -24.95 -17.93 6.30
CA GLN A 159 -24.69 -18.56 5.01
C GLN A 159 -23.32 -19.23 4.95
N LEU A 160 -22.50 -19.06 6.00
CA LEU A 160 -21.21 -19.74 6.12
C LEU A 160 -21.36 -21.15 6.70
N PRO A 161 -20.55 -22.12 6.23
CA PRO A 161 -20.40 -23.41 6.90
C PRO A 161 -19.95 -23.23 8.35
N LYS A 162 -20.44 -24.09 9.26
CA LYS A 162 -20.15 -23.99 10.71
C LYS A 162 -18.65 -23.96 11.02
N GLU A 163 -17.86 -24.68 10.23
CA GLU A 163 -16.42 -24.79 10.37
C GLU A 163 -15.71 -23.45 10.13
N ARG A 164 -16.32 -22.54 9.36
CA ARG A 164 -15.77 -21.22 9.03
C ARG A 164 -16.37 -20.09 9.86
N GLN A 165 -17.53 -20.32 10.46
CA GLN A 165 -18.20 -19.35 11.31
C GLN A 165 -17.31 -18.87 12.46
N VAL A 166 -16.54 -19.76 13.08
CA VAL A 166 -15.64 -19.41 14.20
C VAL A 166 -14.48 -18.52 13.76
N ALA A 167 -13.81 -18.87 12.66
CA ALA A 167 -12.70 -18.07 12.13
C ALA A 167 -13.19 -16.68 11.69
N TYR A 168 -14.32 -16.63 10.99
CA TYR A 168 -14.94 -15.39 10.56
C TYR A 168 -15.31 -14.48 11.75
N ASP A 169 -15.90 -15.04 12.81
CA ASP A 169 -16.26 -14.27 14.00
C ASP A 169 -15.03 -13.74 14.75
N ASN A 170 -13.98 -14.55 14.87
CA ASN A 170 -12.71 -14.13 15.48
C ASN A 170 -12.07 -12.97 14.71
N SER A 171 -12.08 -13.02 13.37
CA SER A 171 -11.52 -11.95 12.55
C SER A 171 -12.37 -10.68 12.59
N LEU A 172 -13.68 -10.81 12.75
CA LEU A 172 -14.59 -9.68 12.96
C LEU A 172 -14.37 -9.02 14.34
N ILE A 173 -14.20 -9.80 15.40
CA ILE A 173 -13.87 -9.31 16.76
C ILE A 173 -12.50 -8.61 16.75
N ARG A 174 -11.49 -9.24 16.13
CA ARG A 174 -10.14 -8.69 16.00
C ARG A 174 -10.17 -7.37 15.24
N LEU A 175 -10.89 -7.30 14.11
CA LEU A 175 -11.07 -6.07 13.34
C LEU A 175 -11.70 -4.96 14.17
N ASN A 176 -12.81 -5.23 14.86
CA ASN A 176 -13.49 -4.23 15.69
C ASN A 176 -12.55 -3.68 16.79
N THR A 177 -11.83 -4.56 17.49
CA THR A 177 -10.88 -4.17 18.53
C THR A 177 -9.74 -3.31 17.97
N MET A 178 -9.19 -3.68 16.81
CA MET A 178 -8.14 -2.90 16.16
C MET A 178 -8.63 -1.52 15.71
N LEU A 179 -9.85 -1.41 15.17
CA LEU A 179 -10.41 -0.14 14.68
C LEU A 179 -10.74 0.84 15.79
N LYS A 180 -11.00 0.36 17.01
CA LYS A 180 -11.25 1.20 18.20
C LYS A 180 -9.98 1.53 19.00
N SER A 181 -8.92 0.75 18.82
CA SER A 181 -7.61 1.02 19.44
C SER A 181 -7.03 2.35 18.95
N ALA A 182 -6.34 3.08 19.81
CA ALA A 182 -5.56 4.27 19.44
C ALA A 182 -4.41 3.93 18.48
N PHE A 183 -3.88 2.70 18.57
CA PHE A 183 -2.81 2.18 17.71
C PHE A 183 -3.31 0.96 16.96
N SER A 184 -3.54 1.13 15.66
CA SER A 184 -4.00 0.09 14.76
C SER A 184 -2.89 -0.21 13.76
N ASN A 185 -2.39 -1.45 13.70
CA ASN A 185 -1.40 -1.84 12.71
C ASN A 185 -2.11 -2.03 11.34
N PRO A 186 -1.75 -1.27 10.30
CA PRO A 186 -2.38 -1.38 8.98
C PRO A 186 -2.29 -2.77 8.37
N ALA A 187 -1.17 -3.47 8.55
CA ALA A 187 -1.01 -4.82 8.03
C ALA A 187 -2.00 -5.81 8.66
N SER A 188 -2.22 -5.70 9.97
CA SER A 188 -3.18 -6.55 10.70
C SER A 188 -4.63 -6.24 10.31
N VAL A 189 -4.97 -4.98 10.07
CA VAL A 189 -6.31 -4.58 9.60
C VAL A 189 -6.57 -5.12 8.19
N GLN A 190 -5.60 -5.00 7.29
CA GLN A 190 -5.69 -5.55 5.94
C GLN A 190 -5.85 -7.08 5.94
N GLU A 191 -5.13 -7.79 6.80
CA GLU A 191 -5.28 -9.24 6.98
C GLU A 191 -6.73 -9.61 7.34
N CYS A 192 -7.31 -8.96 8.35
CA CYS A 192 -8.69 -9.22 8.74
C CYS A 192 -9.69 -8.90 7.62
N ILE A 193 -9.49 -7.81 6.87
CA ILE A 193 -10.39 -7.43 5.78
C ILE A 193 -10.33 -8.44 4.63
N ARG A 194 -9.13 -8.93 4.27
CA ARG A 194 -8.97 -9.96 3.23
C ARG A 194 -9.68 -11.26 3.60
N GLU A 195 -9.60 -11.66 4.86
CA GLU A 195 -10.28 -12.85 5.34
C GLU A 195 -11.81 -12.68 5.32
N LEU A 196 -12.32 -11.54 5.82
CA LEU A 196 -13.76 -11.23 5.84
C LEU A 196 -14.35 -11.02 4.44
N ALA A 197 -13.52 -10.60 3.48
CA ALA A 197 -13.89 -10.47 2.06
C ALA A 197 -13.69 -11.75 1.24
N PHE A 198 -13.28 -12.86 1.87
CA PHE A 198 -13.01 -14.15 1.22
C PHE A 198 -11.92 -14.13 0.14
N MET A 199 -10.94 -13.23 0.26
CA MET A 199 -9.91 -13.02 -0.76
C MET A 199 -8.76 -14.03 -0.70
N ASP A 200 -8.58 -14.75 0.42
CA ASP A 200 -7.44 -15.66 0.61
C ASP A 200 -7.69 -17.07 0.04
N GLY A 201 -8.23 -17.15 -1.18
CA GLY A 201 -8.42 -18.41 -1.91
C GLY A 201 -9.47 -19.34 -1.30
N GLN A 202 -10.38 -18.79 -0.49
CA GLN A 202 -11.42 -19.56 0.15
C GLN A 202 -12.46 -20.02 -0.87
N ARG A 203 -12.76 -21.32 -0.93
CA ARG A 203 -13.92 -21.83 -1.66
C ARG A 203 -15.18 -21.42 -0.92
N VAL A 204 -15.78 -20.30 -1.31
CA VAL A 204 -17.11 -19.84 -0.87
C VAL A 204 -18.06 -19.84 -2.06
N ASP A 205 -19.35 -19.90 -1.77
CA ASP A 205 -20.37 -19.70 -2.79
C ASP A 205 -20.13 -18.33 -3.46
N PRO A 206 -20.02 -18.25 -4.80
CA PRO A 206 -19.87 -16.98 -5.51
C PRO A 206 -20.94 -15.94 -5.16
N GLN A 207 -22.15 -16.36 -4.76
CA GLN A 207 -23.23 -15.47 -4.34
C GLN A 207 -22.96 -14.78 -2.99
N LEU A 208 -22.01 -15.27 -2.21
CA LEU A 208 -21.58 -14.67 -0.95
C LEU A 208 -20.48 -13.63 -1.13
N LEU A 209 -19.71 -13.68 -2.21
CA LEU A 209 -18.62 -12.74 -2.48
C LEU A 209 -19.03 -11.25 -2.42
N PRO A 210 -20.19 -10.82 -2.94
CA PRO A 210 -20.58 -9.40 -2.88
C PRO A 210 -21.14 -8.98 -1.51
N ARG A 211 -21.58 -9.91 -0.65
CA ARG A 211 -22.35 -9.61 0.56
C ARG A 211 -21.58 -8.90 1.69
N PRO A 212 -20.28 -9.15 1.91
CA PRO A 212 -19.49 -8.44 2.92
C PRO A 212 -19.23 -6.96 2.59
N TRP A 213 -19.11 -6.63 1.29
CA TRP A 213 -18.62 -5.33 0.82
C TRP A 213 -19.44 -4.11 1.27
N PRO A 214 -20.77 -4.15 1.39
CA PRO A 214 -21.56 -3.06 1.98
C PRO A 214 -21.18 -2.65 3.38
N PHE A 215 -20.55 -3.54 4.15
CA PHE A 215 -20.13 -3.25 5.52
C PHE A 215 -18.63 -3.02 5.61
N LEU A 216 -17.84 -3.74 4.82
CA LEU A 216 -16.38 -3.58 4.78
C LEU A 216 -15.95 -2.26 4.13
N TYR A 217 -16.70 -1.74 3.14
CA TYR A 217 -16.35 -0.49 2.48
C TYR A 217 -16.39 0.73 3.42
N PRO A 218 -17.48 0.98 4.19
CA PRO A 218 -17.48 2.05 5.18
C PRO A 218 -16.38 1.88 6.25
N ILE A 219 -16.09 0.64 6.66
CA ILE A 219 -14.99 0.35 7.59
C ILE A 219 -13.63 0.79 7.02
N LEU A 220 -13.37 0.51 5.74
CA LEU A 220 -12.14 0.93 5.06
C LEU A 220 -12.00 2.45 5.02
N LEU A 221 -13.08 3.18 4.76
CA LEU A 221 -13.08 4.64 4.75
C LEU A 221 -12.73 5.23 6.14
N ILE A 222 -13.32 4.69 7.21
CA ILE A 222 -13.01 5.10 8.59
C ILE A 222 -11.53 4.82 8.91
N PHE A 223 -11.01 3.68 8.46
CA PHE A 223 -9.62 3.32 8.70
C PHE A 223 -8.64 4.21 7.93
N ALA A 224 -8.94 4.53 6.66
CA ALA A 224 -8.12 5.40 5.82
C ALA A 224 -8.01 6.82 6.41
N ASP A 225 -9.12 7.38 6.88
CA ASP A 225 -9.17 8.71 7.52
C ASP A 225 -8.18 8.80 8.71
N ARG A 226 -8.10 7.75 9.53
CA ARG A 226 -7.18 7.66 10.69
C ARG A 226 -5.69 7.54 10.30
N LEU A 227 -5.38 7.18 9.06
CA LEU A 227 -3.99 7.06 8.58
C LEU A 227 -3.50 8.37 7.95
N THR A 228 -4.41 9.28 7.60
CA THR A 228 -4.09 10.63 7.12
C THR A 228 -3.77 11.53 8.33
N PRO A 229 -2.56 12.12 8.40
CA PRO A 229 -2.15 12.98 9.51
C PRO A 229 -2.82 14.36 9.51
#